data_AF-A0A928Z9U7-F1
#
_entry.id   AF-A0A928Z9U7-F1
#
_cell.length_a   1.000
_cell.length_b   1.000
_cell.length_c   1.000
_cell.angle_alpha   90.00
_cell.angle_beta   90.00
_cell.angle_gamma   90.00
#
_symmetry.space_group_name_H-M   'P 1'
#
loop_
_entity.id
_entity.type
_entity.pdbx_description
1 polymer ?
#
loop_
_entity_poly.entity_id
_entity_poly.type
_entity_poly.pdbx_seq_one_letter_code
_entity_poly.pdbx_strand_id
1 'polypeptide(L)'
;MIYIATRSIAQGKSAGVVSVLGVNAGILIHTLAAALGLSALIAASAVAFGIVKYFGAAYLIYLGIQTFLSKSETLEIRSTARAKLSQVFYQGLLVNLFNPKIILFFLAFLPQFVDPSWGRVNLQLLLLGILFVAVTIPINIGVGLAGGQVGIWLRARRGIQRATKWVTGSIYLILGLTTAMTSPQKS
;
A
#
# COMPACT_ATOMS: atom_id res chain seq x y z
N MET A 1 0.11 -2.45 -2.48
CA MET A 1 -0.31 -3.83 -2.79
C MET A 1 -0.47 -4.69 -1.54
N ILE A 2 0.51 -4.74 -0.62
CA ILE A 2 0.43 -5.56 0.62
C ILE A 2 -0.87 -5.31 1.40
N TYR A 3 -1.23 -4.05 1.66
CA TYR A 3 -2.49 -3.71 2.33
C TYR A 3 -3.74 -4.35 1.67
N ILE A 4 -3.85 -4.24 0.34
CA ILE A 4 -4.96 -4.78 -0.46
C ILE A 4 -4.98 -6.31 -0.37
N ALA A 5 -3.81 -6.95 -0.51
CA ALA A 5 -3.65 -8.39 -0.41
C ALA A 5 -4.06 -8.89 0.98
N THR A 6 -3.53 -8.30 2.05
CA THR A 6 -3.84 -8.67 3.44
C THR A 6 -5.32 -8.48 3.75
N ARG A 7 -5.93 -7.36 3.34
CA ARG A 7 -7.37 -7.11 3.55
C ARG A 7 -8.24 -8.07 2.75
N SER A 8 -7.87 -8.38 1.50
CA SER A 8 -8.62 -9.34 0.68
C SER A 8 -8.52 -10.77 1.21
N ILE A 9 -7.32 -11.18 1.64
CA ILE A 9 -7.12 -12.47 2.29
C ILE A 9 -7.93 -12.53 3.58
N ALA A 10 -7.90 -11.50 4.42
CA ALA A 10 -8.58 -11.49 5.72
C ALA A 10 -10.12 -11.41 5.61
N GLN A 11 -10.66 -10.54 4.75
CA GLN A 11 -12.09 -10.18 4.73
C GLN A 11 -12.80 -10.46 3.40
N GLY A 12 -12.09 -11.02 2.41
CA GLY A 12 -12.65 -11.42 1.13
C GLY A 12 -12.57 -10.35 0.04
N LYS A 13 -13.05 -10.73 -1.15
CA LYS A 13 -12.90 -9.96 -2.41
C LYS A 13 -13.44 -8.53 -2.31
N SER A 14 -14.60 -8.32 -1.68
CA SER A 14 -15.19 -6.98 -1.52
C SER A 14 -14.30 -6.04 -0.71
N ALA A 15 -13.66 -6.53 0.36
CA ALA A 15 -12.70 -5.74 1.12
C ALA A 15 -11.44 -5.45 0.30
N GLY A 16 -11.00 -6.40 -0.53
CA GLY A 16 -9.95 -6.19 -1.52
C GLY A 16 -10.28 -5.05 -2.49
N VAL A 17 -11.41 -5.11 -3.18
CA VAL A 17 -11.84 -4.09 -4.15
C VAL A 17 -11.99 -2.71 -3.49
N VAL A 18 -12.62 -2.63 -2.31
CA VAL A 18 -12.76 -1.35 -1.60
C VAL A 18 -11.42 -0.79 -1.13
N SER A 19 -10.46 -1.67 -0.77
CA SER A 19 -9.07 -1.25 -0.50
C SER A 19 -8.41 -0.63 -1.74
N VAL A 20 -8.66 -1.19 -2.94
CA VAL A 20 -8.17 -0.62 -4.21
C VAL A 20 -8.72 0.78 -4.40
N LEU A 21 -10.02 0.98 -4.20
CA LEU A 21 -10.65 2.29 -4.37
C LEU A 21 -10.07 3.32 -3.39
N GLY A 22 -9.90 2.96 -2.12
CA GLY A 22 -9.28 3.85 -1.13
C GLY A 22 -7.86 4.24 -1.49
N VAL A 23 -7.03 3.27 -1.88
CA VAL A 23 -5.64 3.53 -2.32
C VAL A 23 -5.59 4.45 -3.53
N ASN A 24 -6.43 4.23 -4.55
CA ASN A 24 -6.45 5.05 -5.75
C ASN A 24 -7.00 6.46 -5.51
N ALA A 25 -7.93 6.64 -4.57
CA ALA A 25 -8.34 7.97 -4.13
C ALA A 25 -7.15 8.75 -3.55
N GLY A 26 -6.27 8.10 -2.78
CA GLY A 26 -5.03 8.71 -2.29
C GLY A 26 -4.08 9.11 -3.42
N ILE A 27 -3.95 8.27 -4.44
CA ILE A 27 -3.14 8.55 -5.64
C ILE A 27 -3.68 9.77 -6.40
N LEU A 28 -4.99 9.93 -6.51
CA LEU A 28 -5.60 11.12 -7.13
C LEU A 28 -5.33 12.39 -6.33
N ILE A 29 -5.35 12.32 -5.00
CA ILE A 29 -4.98 13.45 -4.13
C ILE A 29 -3.52 13.82 -4.32
N HIS A 30 -2.60 12.84 -4.34
CA HIS A 30 -1.18 13.09 -4.64
C HIS A 30 -0.98 13.69 -6.03
N THR A 31 -1.76 13.22 -7.02
CA THR A 31 -1.74 13.77 -8.39
C THR A 31 -2.14 15.25 -8.38
N LEU A 32 -3.24 15.60 -7.70
CA LEU A 32 -3.69 16.98 -7.59
C LEU A 32 -2.65 17.85 -6.88
N ALA A 33 -2.10 17.37 -5.76
CA ALA A 33 -1.06 18.07 -5.01
C ALA A 33 0.19 18.29 -5.87
N ALA A 34 0.63 17.28 -6.62
CA ALA A 34 1.76 17.39 -7.53
C ALA A 34 1.45 18.36 -8.68
N ALA A 35 0.28 18.26 -9.31
CA ALA A 35 -0.14 19.14 -10.40
C ALA A 35 -0.11 20.62 -9.98
N LEU A 36 -0.62 20.93 -8.79
CA LEU A 36 -0.63 22.29 -8.26
C LEU A 36 0.78 22.73 -7.81
N GLY A 37 1.43 21.91 -6.98
CA GLY A 37 2.71 22.24 -6.36
C GLY A 37 3.87 22.36 -7.36
N LEU A 38 3.99 21.42 -8.30
CA LEU A 38 5.06 21.46 -9.30
C LEU A 38 4.83 22.57 -10.32
N SER A 39 3.57 22.86 -10.69
CA SER A 39 3.28 23.99 -11.58
C SER A 39 3.63 25.32 -10.92
N ALA A 40 3.33 25.48 -9.63
CA ALA A 40 3.75 26.65 -8.87
C ALA A 40 5.27 26.75 -8.76
N LEU A 41 5.96 25.63 -8.53
CA LEU A 41 7.42 25.57 -8.47
C LEU A 41 8.07 26.01 -9.79
N ILE A 42 7.55 25.52 -10.93
CA ILE A 42 8.04 25.90 -12.27
C ILE A 42 7.81 27.39 -12.53
N ALA A 43 6.62 27.90 -12.17
CA ALA A 43 6.31 29.32 -12.31
C ALA A 43 7.22 30.21 -11.44
N ALA A 44 7.66 29.70 -10.28
CA ALA A 44 8.54 30.41 -9.36
C ALA A 44 10.03 30.34 -9.78
N SER A 45 10.54 29.17 -10.20
CA SER A 45 11.95 29.00 -10.56
C SER A 45 12.23 27.77 -11.42
N ALA A 46 12.77 28.01 -12.62
CA ALA A 46 13.28 26.95 -13.50
C ALA A 46 14.45 26.18 -12.87
N VAL A 47 15.30 26.85 -12.08
CA VAL A 47 16.43 26.21 -11.37
C VAL A 47 15.90 25.27 -10.29
N ALA A 48 14.93 25.70 -9.49
CA ALA A 48 14.35 24.86 -8.44
C ALA A 48 13.64 23.63 -9.04
N PHE A 49 12.93 23.80 -10.16
CA PHE A 49 12.36 22.68 -10.91
C PHE A 49 13.43 21.71 -11.42
N GLY A 50 14.53 22.23 -11.98
CA GLY A 50 15.68 21.44 -12.39
C GLY A 50 16.28 20.61 -11.25
N ILE A 51 16.45 21.20 -10.06
CA ILE A 51 16.92 20.49 -8.86
C ILE A 51 15.98 19.34 -8.49
N VAL A 52 14.67 19.58 -8.44
CA VAL A 52 13.68 18.54 -8.15
C VAL A 52 13.74 17.41 -9.19
N LYS A 53 13.92 17.76 -10.47
CA LYS A 53 14.08 16.79 -11.55
C LYS A 53 15.34 15.92 -11.34
N TYR A 54 16.51 16.49 -11.08
CA TYR A 54 17.72 15.69 -10.85
C TYR A 54 17.65 14.87 -9.56
N PHE A 55 17.15 15.44 -8.47
CA PHE A 55 16.95 14.72 -7.21
C PHE A 55 15.98 13.55 -7.38
N GLY A 56 14.90 13.76 -8.15
CA GLY A 56 13.95 12.73 -8.49
C GLY A 56 14.58 11.57 -9.25
N ALA A 57 15.42 11.85 -10.25
CA ALA A 57 16.14 10.82 -10.98
C ALA A 57 17.05 9.99 -10.06
N ALA A 58 17.81 10.63 -9.17
CA ALA A 58 18.64 9.95 -8.18
C ALA A 58 17.81 9.06 -7.24
N TYR A 59 16.65 9.55 -6.77
CA TYR A 59 15.75 8.78 -5.93
C TYR A 59 15.14 7.56 -6.65
N LEU A 60 14.81 7.69 -7.93
CA LEU A 60 14.34 6.54 -8.73
C LEU A 60 15.42 5.48 -8.91
N ILE A 61 16.67 5.89 -9.14
CA ILE A 61 17.82 4.97 -9.19
C ILE A 61 17.94 4.23 -7.85
N TYR A 62 17.88 4.98 -6.74
CA TYR A 62 17.89 4.40 -5.40
C TYR A 62 16.75 3.39 -5.18
N LEU A 63 15.52 3.73 -5.57
CA LEU A 63 14.39 2.80 -5.47
C LEU A 63 14.56 1.55 -6.34
N GLY A 64 15.12 1.71 -7.53
CA GLY A 64 15.47 0.59 -8.41
C GLY A 64 16.47 -0.36 -7.75
N ILE A 65 17.57 0.19 -7.22
CA ILE A 65 18.59 -0.57 -6.48
C ILE A 65 17.97 -1.26 -5.25
N GLN A 66 17.18 -0.54 -4.45
CA GLN A 66 16.52 -1.09 -3.27
C GLN A 66 15.59 -2.26 -3.63
N THR A 67 14.94 -2.22 -4.80
CA THR A 67 14.07 -3.30 -5.26
C THR A 67 14.88 -4.59 -5.49
N PHE A 68 16.08 -4.51 -6.07
CA PHE A 68 16.98 -5.67 -6.23
C PHE A 68 17.58 -6.16 -4.91
N LEU A 69 17.83 -5.26 -3.96
CA LEU A 69 18.46 -5.58 -2.68
C LEU A 69 17.48 -6.01 -1.58
N SER A 70 16.18 -5.78 -1.78
CA SER A 70 15.16 -6.08 -0.78
C SER A 70 14.94 -7.59 -0.64
N LYS A 71 15.06 -8.11 0.58
CA LYS A 71 14.61 -9.47 0.92
C LYS A 71 13.09 -9.49 0.90
N SER A 72 12.51 -10.57 0.34
CA SER A 72 11.06 -10.77 0.29
C SER A 72 10.45 -10.57 1.68
N GLU A 73 9.63 -9.53 1.86
CA GLU A 73 8.91 -9.30 3.11
C GLU A 73 7.96 -10.47 3.34
N THR A 74 8.20 -11.25 4.39
CA THR A 74 7.27 -12.30 4.83
C THR A 74 5.94 -11.66 5.20
N LEU A 75 4.88 -12.03 4.49
CA LEU A 75 3.52 -11.57 4.74
C LEU A 75 3.03 -12.09 6.10
N GLU A 76 3.20 -11.30 7.16
CA GLU A 76 2.50 -11.56 8.42
C GLU A 76 1.01 -11.24 8.24
N ILE A 77 0.21 -12.28 8.00
CA ILE A 77 -1.25 -12.15 7.96
C ILE A 77 -1.75 -12.05 9.40
N ARG A 78 -1.73 -10.83 9.96
CA ARG A 78 -2.41 -10.56 11.23
C ARG A 78 -3.92 -10.67 11.03
N SER A 79 -4.61 -11.39 11.91
CA SER A 79 -6.07 -11.53 11.91
C SER A 79 -6.71 -10.18 12.28
N THR A 80 -6.86 -9.30 11.30
CA THR A 80 -7.57 -8.03 11.53
C THR A 80 -9.07 -8.33 11.67
N ALA A 81 -9.69 -7.88 12.77
CA ALA A 81 -11.13 -7.94 12.97
C ALA A 81 -11.89 -7.41 11.74
N ARG A 82 -13.07 -7.98 11.45
CA ARG A 82 -13.90 -7.60 10.30
C ARG A 82 -14.29 -6.13 10.42
N ALA A 83 -13.85 -5.30 9.46
CA ALA A 83 -14.11 -3.87 9.46
C ALA A 83 -15.26 -3.56 8.50
N LYS A 84 -15.94 -2.44 8.71
CA LYS A 84 -16.93 -1.94 7.74
C LYS A 84 -16.21 -1.56 6.44
N LEU A 85 -16.86 -1.73 5.28
CA LEU A 85 -16.25 -1.38 3.99
C LEU A 85 -15.83 0.09 3.92
N SER A 86 -16.61 1.00 4.51
CA SER A 86 -16.22 2.42 4.64
C SER A 86 -14.89 2.59 5.38
N GLN A 87 -14.67 1.87 6.48
CA GLN A 87 -13.41 1.90 7.21
C GLN A 87 -12.25 1.34 6.39
N VAL A 88 -12.49 0.28 5.60
CA VAL A 88 -11.49 -0.28 4.68
C VAL A 88 -11.10 0.73 3.61
N PHE A 89 -12.07 1.48 3.06
CA PHE A 89 -11.79 2.57 2.12
C PHE A 89 -10.89 3.63 2.75
N TYR A 90 -11.28 4.18 3.90
CA TYR A 90 -10.52 5.23 4.57
C TYR A 90 -9.13 4.77 5.00
N GLN A 91 -8.99 3.52 5.45
CA GLN A 91 -7.67 2.98 5.74
C GLN A 91 -6.80 2.85 4.50
N GLY A 92 -7.35 2.38 3.38
CA GLY A 92 -6.61 2.33 2.11
C GLY A 92 -6.16 3.73 1.65
N LEU A 93 -7.04 4.71 1.80
CA LEU A 93 -6.76 6.13 1.54
C LEU A 93 -5.62 6.64 2.42
N LEU A 94 -5.72 6.50 3.74
CA LEU A 94 -4.73 7.00 4.69
C LEU A 94 -3.38 6.28 4.55
N VAL A 95 -3.40 4.96 4.35
CA VAL A 95 -2.19 4.17 4.10
C VAL A 95 -1.46 4.67 2.85
N ASN A 96 -2.19 5.09 1.82
CA ASN A 96 -1.56 5.65 0.62
C ASN A 96 -1.10 7.10 0.84
N LEU A 97 -1.92 7.92 1.49
CA LEU A 97 -1.65 9.34 1.71
C LEU A 97 -0.40 9.55 2.56
N PHE A 98 -0.24 8.75 3.62
CA PHE A 98 0.92 8.81 4.51
C PHE A 98 2.08 7.91 4.10
N ASN A 99 2.07 7.37 2.87
CA ASN A 99 3.18 6.54 2.40
C ASN A 99 4.32 7.42 1.87
N PRO A 100 5.45 7.56 2.59
CA PRO A 100 6.56 8.40 2.15
C PRO A 100 7.15 7.92 0.82
N LYS A 101 7.13 6.61 0.55
CA LYS A 101 7.60 6.05 -0.71
C LYS A 101 6.76 6.53 -1.90
N ILE A 102 5.43 6.64 -1.72
CA ILE A 102 4.52 7.14 -2.76
C ILE A 102 4.69 8.65 -2.96
N ILE A 103 4.76 9.43 -1.88
CA ILE A 103 4.98 10.88 -1.95
C ILE A 103 6.26 11.19 -2.72
N LEU A 104 7.37 10.57 -2.31
CA LEU A 104 8.66 10.77 -2.94
C LEU A 104 8.66 10.27 -4.39
N PHE A 105 7.95 9.18 -4.71
CA PHE A 105 7.78 8.74 -6.09
C PHE A 105 7.08 9.81 -6.94
N PHE A 106 5.96 10.38 -6.48
CA PHE A 106 5.26 11.42 -7.23
C PHE A 106 6.13 12.66 -7.46
N LEU A 107 6.86 13.10 -6.43
CA LEU A 107 7.78 14.23 -6.51
C LEU A 107 8.96 13.96 -7.45
N ALA A 108 9.43 12.73 -7.51
CA ALA A 108 10.61 12.33 -8.27
C ALA A 108 10.32 11.95 -9.72
N PHE A 109 9.22 11.25 -9.94
CA PHE A 109 8.87 10.56 -11.18
C PHE A 109 8.06 11.44 -12.12
N LEU A 110 6.95 12.01 -11.65
CA LEU A 110 6.07 12.80 -12.51
C LEU A 110 6.77 13.99 -13.21
N PRO A 111 7.62 14.81 -12.55
CA PRO A 111 8.29 15.91 -13.24
C PRO A 111 9.23 15.47 -14.37
N GLN A 112 9.64 14.19 -14.43
CA GLN A 112 10.49 13.69 -15.52
C GLN A 112 9.76 13.64 -16.86
N PHE A 113 8.44 13.47 -16.83
CA PHE A 113 7.59 13.28 -18.02
C PHE A 113 6.88 14.56 -18.45
N VAL A 114 7.25 15.70 -17.87
CA VAL A 114 6.60 16.98 -18.12
C VAL A 114 7.59 17.91 -18.79
N ASP A 115 7.10 18.60 -19.82
CA ASP A 115 7.84 19.62 -20.53
C ASP A 115 6.97 20.89 -20.62
N PRO A 116 7.41 22.02 -20.04
CA PRO A 116 6.69 23.30 -20.14
C PRO A 116 6.46 23.77 -21.58
N SER A 117 7.29 23.33 -22.54
CA SER A 117 7.12 23.66 -23.96
C SER A 117 5.94 22.94 -24.62
N TRP A 118 5.47 21.83 -24.05
CA TRP A 118 4.33 21.05 -24.56
C TRP A 118 2.98 21.57 -24.05
N GLY A 119 2.96 22.70 -23.34
CA GLY A 119 1.75 23.37 -22.86
C GLY A 119 1.64 23.38 -21.33
N ARG A 120 0.39 23.35 -20.83
CA ARG A 120 0.12 23.57 -19.40
C ARG A 120 0.56 22.37 -18.56
N VAL A 121 1.60 22.57 -17.74
CA VAL A 121 2.21 21.56 -16.85
C VAL A 121 1.19 20.88 -15.93
N ASN A 122 0.29 21.65 -15.31
CA ASN A 122 -0.74 21.10 -14.42
C ASN A 122 -1.63 20.08 -15.15
N LEU A 123 -1.99 20.34 -16.42
CA LEU A 123 -2.80 19.42 -17.21
C LEU A 123 -2.02 18.16 -17.58
N GLN A 124 -0.74 18.30 -17.96
CA GLN A 124 0.14 17.14 -18.22
C GLN A 124 0.24 16.25 -16.97
N LEU A 125 0.46 16.83 -15.79
CA LEU A 125 0.54 16.12 -14.51
C LEU A 125 -0.77 15.42 -14.15
N LEU A 126 -1.92 16.09 -14.34
CA LEU A 126 -3.24 15.49 -14.10
C LEU A 126 -3.49 14.31 -15.03
N LEU A 127 -3.19 14.44 -16.32
CA LEU A 127 -3.33 13.36 -17.31
C LEU A 127 -2.45 12.16 -16.96
N LEU A 128 -1.19 12.40 -16.59
CA LEU A 128 -0.27 11.35 -16.16
C LEU A 128 -0.78 10.61 -14.92
N GLY A 129 -1.30 11.33 -13.93
CA GLY A 129 -1.85 10.69 -12.73
C GLY A 129 -3.16 9.93 -12.99
N ILE A 130 -4.03 10.44 -13.85
CA ILE A 130 -5.25 9.72 -14.29
C ILE A 130 -4.86 8.44 -15.03
N LEU A 131 -3.90 8.52 -15.96
CA LEU A 131 -3.39 7.36 -16.69
C LEU A 131 -2.77 6.34 -15.73
N PHE A 132 -1.99 6.82 -14.75
CA PHE A 132 -1.42 5.97 -13.71
C PHE A 132 -2.51 5.22 -12.94
N VAL A 133 -3.56 5.92 -12.47
CA VAL A 133 -4.71 5.31 -11.80
C VAL A 133 -5.43 4.31 -12.70
N ALA A 134 -5.66 4.65 -13.97
CA ALA A 134 -6.32 3.79 -14.94
C ALA A 134 -5.57 2.47 -15.15
N VAL A 135 -4.24 2.49 -15.12
CA VAL A 135 -3.39 1.28 -15.20
C VAL A 135 -3.35 0.55 -13.85
N THR A 136 -3.29 1.26 -12.73
CA THR A 136 -3.14 0.62 -11.42
C THR A 136 -4.41 -0.04 -10.90
N ILE A 137 -5.60 0.47 -11.25
CA ILE A 137 -6.88 -0.14 -10.85
C ILE A 137 -6.99 -1.61 -11.28
N PRO A 138 -6.89 -1.98 -12.58
CA PRO A 138 -7.06 -3.36 -13.01
C PRO A 138 -6.03 -4.30 -12.39
N ILE A 139 -4.77 -3.86 -12.29
CA ILE A 139 -3.68 -4.63 -11.65
C ILE A 139 -4.03 -4.91 -10.18
N ASN A 140 -4.41 -3.86 -9.44
CA ASN A 140 -4.72 -3.99 -8.01
C ASN A 140 -6.04 -4.75 -7.75
N ILE A 141 -7.02 -4.64 -8.66
CA ILE A 141 -8.23 -5.48 -8.62
C ILE A 141 -7.84 -6.94 -8.83
N GLY A 142 -6.95 -7.24 -9.78
CA GLY A 142 -6.41 -8.59 -9.98
C GLY A 142 -5.80 -9.15 -8.70
N VAL A 143 -4.96 -8.37 -8.02
CA VAL A 143 -4.38 -8.73 -6.70
C VAL A 143 -5.46 -8.91 -5.64
N GLY A 144 -6.45 -8.01 -5.59
CA GLY A 144 -7.57 -8.09 -4.66
C GLY A 144 -8.40 -9.35 -4.89
N LEU A 145 -8.72 -9.71 -6.13
CA LEU A 145 -9.50 -10.90 -6.46
C LEU A 145 -8.71 -12.19 -6.19
N ALA A 146 -7.43 -12.22 -6.57
CA ALA A 146 -6.52 -13.35 -6.35
C ALA A 146 -6.26 -13.60 -4.86
N GLY A 147 -5.98 -12.56 -4.07
CA GLY A 147 -5.84 -12.66 -2.62
C GLY A 147 -7.11 -13.15 -1.93
N GLY A 148 -8.28 -12.74 -2.45
CA GLY A 148 -9.57 -13.25 -2.00
C GLY A 148 -9.75 -14.74 -2.29
N GLN A 149 -9.29 -15.21 -3.46
CA GLN A 149 -9.34 -16.62 -3.86
C GLN A 149 -8.40 -17.50 -3.03
N VAL A 150 -7.17 -17.04 -2.76
CA VAL A 150 -6.21 -17.71 -1.86
C VAL A 150 -6.75 -17.79 -0.43
N GLY A 151 -7.37 -16.71 0.05
CA GLY A 151 -8.03 -16.69 1.36
C GLY A 151 -9.25 -17.61 1.43
N ILE A 152 -10.03 -17.76 0.33
CA ILE A 152 -11.13 -18.72 0.24
C ILE A 152 -10.59 -20.15 0.22
N TRP A 153 -9.52 -20.45 -0.53
CA TRP A 153 -8.89 -21.78 -0.56
C TRP A 153 -8.35 -22.21 0.80
N LEU A 154 -7.70 -21.30 1.53
CA LEU A 154 -7.26 -21.50 2.92
C LEU A 154 -8.43 -21.70 3.90
N ARG A 155 -9.55 -20.98 3.71
CA ARG A 155 -10.75 -21.12 4.56
C ARG A 155 -11.63 -22.32 4.21
N ALA A 156 -11.61 -22.80 2.97
CA ALA A 156 -12.42 -23.92 2.50
C ALA A 156 -11.89 -25.28 3.00
N ARG A 157 -10.59 -25.38 3.34
CA ARG A 157 -10.00 -26.59 3.93
C ARG A 157 -10.22 -26.61 5.46
N ARG A 158 -11.36 -27.16 5.89
CA ARG A 158 -11.75 -27.36 7.31
C ARG A 158 -10.65 -28.03 8.17
N GLY A 159 -9.78 -28.85 7.58
CA GLY A 159 -8.65 -29.50 8.26
C GLY A 159 -7.56 -28.54 8.73
N ILE A 160 -7.23 -27.51 7.93
CA ILE A 160 -6.21 -26.50 8.29
C ILE A 160 -6.74 -25.61 9.42
N GLN A 161 -8.03 -25.23 9.37
CA GLN A 161 -8.63 -24.45 10.47
C GLN A 161 -8.69 -25.22 11.80
N ARG A 162 -8.90 -26.55 11.77
CA ARG A 162 -8.76 -27.37 12.98
C ARG A 162 -7.31 -27.42 13.45
N ALA A 163 -6.34 -27.65 12.57
CA ALA A 163 -4.94 -27.68 12.94
C ALA A 163 -4.47 -26.36 13.56
N THR A 164 -4.83 -25.20 12.99
CA THR A 164 -4.48 -23.90 13.57
C THR A 164 -5.15 -23.68 14.93
N LYS A 165 -6.43 -24.05 15.10
CA LYS A 165 -7.11 -23.96 16.40
C LYS A 165 -6.51 -24.86 17.46
N TRP A 166 -6.14 -26.10 17.11
CA TRP A 166 -5.48 -27.03 18.02
C TRP A 166 -4.08 -26.54 18.40
N VAL A 167 -3.28 -26.07 17.45
CA VAL A 167 -1.94 -25.53 17.74
C VAL A 167 -2.01 -24.28 18.62
N THR A 168 -2.86 -23.30 18.28
CA THR A 168 -3.04 -22.09 19.09
C THR A 168 -3.62 -22.41 20.46
N GLY A 169 -4.57 -23.35 20.55
CA GLY A 169 -5.14 -23.83 21.82
C GLY A 169 -4.10 -24.54 22.69
N SER A 170 -3.26 -25.39 22.10
CA SER A 170 -2.16 -26.06 22.80
C SER A 170 -1.10 -25.07 23.27
N ILE A 171 -0.77 -24.04 22.48
CA ILE A 171 0.14 -22.97 22.89
C ILE A 171 -0.43 -22.20 24.09
N TYR A 172 -1.70 -21.83 24.07
CA TYR A 172 -2.33 -21.16 25.21
C TYR A 172 -2.45 -22.05 26.44
N LEU A 173 -2.72 -23.35 26.27
CA LEU A 173 -2.74 -24.30 27.38
C LEU A 173 -1.34 -24.45 28.00
N ILE A 174 -0.31 -24.62 27.18
CA ILE A 174 1.08 -24.73 27.64
C ILE A 174 1.49 -23.44 28.35
N LEU A 175 1.20 -22.26 27.78
CA LEU A 175 1.46 -20.98 28.42
C LEU A 175 0.68 -20.82 29.73
N GLY A 176 -0.60 -21.20 29.77
CA GLY A 176 -1.42 -21.16 30.98
C GLY A 176 -0.87 -22.09 32.07
N LEU A 177 -0.47 -23.30 31.71
CA LEU A 177 0.16 -24.28 32.60
C LEU A 177 1.50 -23.78 33.12
N THR A 178 2.38 -23.27 32.26
CA THR A 178 3.68 -22.72 32.70
C THR A 178 3.50 -21.49 33.58
N THR A 179 2.51 -20.63 33.29
CA THR A 179 2.21 -19.46 34.14
C THR A 179 1.60 -19.88 35.48
N ALA A 180 0.78 -20.94 35.53
CA ALA A 180 0.23 -21.48 36.77
C ALA A 180 1.26 -22.22 37.62
N MET A 181 2.24 -22.89 36.99
CA MET A 181 3.32 -23.62 37.67
C MET A 181 4.46 -22.69 38.10
N THR A 182 4.60 -21.52 37.48
CA THR A 182 5.48 -20.44 37.95
C THR A 182 4.76 -19.62 39.02
N SER A 183 4.69 -20.18 40.23
CA SER A 183 4.24 -19.41 41.40
C SER A 183 5.11 -18.16 41.58
N PRO A 184 4.56 -17.03 42.06
CA PRO A 184 5.33 -15.79 42.22
C PRO A 184 6.48 -16.03 43.20
N GLN A 185 7.70 -15.78 42.74
CA GLN A 185 8.87 -15.73 43.61
C GLN A 185 8.64 -14.61 44.63
N LYS A 186 8.29 -14.98 45.86
CA LYS A 186 8.33 -14.08 47.01
C LYS A 186 9.80 -13.79 47.30
N SER A 187 10.14 -12.49 47.20
CA SER A 187 11.30 -11.76 47.77
C SER A 187 12.59 -12.55 47.99
#